data_AF-A0A1W9IZA1-F1
#
_entry.id   AF-A0A1W9IZA1-F1
#
_cell.length_a   1.000
_cell.length_b   1.000
_cell.length_c   1.000
_cell.angle_alpha   90.00
_cell.angle_beta   90.00
_cell.angle_gamma   90.00
#
_symmetry.space_group_name_H-M   'P 1'
#
loop_
_entity.id
_entity.type
_entity.pdbx_description
1 polymer ?
#
loop_
_entity_poly.entity_id
_entity_poly.type
_entity_poly.pdbx_seq_one_letter_code
_entity_poly.pdbx_strand_id
1 'polypeptide(L)'
;MDQRKSSVECYERGLVLKRIGMCHEAIENFKKAALNPEYAGRAHVHIALCLKADGNQEEAVVAFRKAFASPSLSSEERRHILYHIGQTLESLGRYAESLEAYGKLRNEDPEFRDVTQKIKRLCDGGRRTLSESETSWQSWMDEARTLTPTVLALLEQTGQWLGRQAETLKGHRWFEKGNSASPDRGGQDPYSIAMAKRRNQSAGRDRMVNTRRHARVPVRLRSQFSADGRTVGGEGELRDLSPWGCRMTSTVAVPIGADLKCRIFPKGAGSPFVIDGATVRWISREEFGLAFTKMHPGVQQQIEQLCSAQAA
;
A
#
# COMPACT_ATOMS: atom_id res chain seq x y z
N MET A 1 10.78 -23.41 37.33
CA MET A 1 9.30 -23.31 37.43
C MET A 1 8.77 -21.87 37.30
N ASP A 2 9.50 -20.88 36.74
CA ASP A 2 9.19 -19.47 37.06
C ASP A 2 8.96 -18.47 35.90
N GLN A 3 9.06 -18.87 34.63
CA GLN A 3 8.87 -17.90 33.52
C GLN A 3 7.41 -17.55 33.23
N ARG A 4 6.44 -18.43 33.51
CA ARG A 4 5.01 -18.17 33.23
C ARG A 4 4.37 -17.18 34.20
N LYS A 5 4.80 -17.15 35.47
CA LYS A 5 4.33 -16.16 36.46
C LYS A 5 4.87 -14.76 36.15
N SER A 6 6.08 -14.66 35.62
CA SER A 6 6.71 -13.38 35.26
C SER A 6 5.97 -12.61 34.14
N SER A 7 5.45 -13.28 33.11
CA SER A 7 4.78 -12.58 31.99
C SER A 7 3.48 -11.88 32.40
N VAL A 8 2.71 -12.49 33.31
CA VAL A 8 1.47 -11.91 33.84
C VAL A 8 1.80 -10.68 34.69
N GLU A 9 2.75 -10.80 35.61
CA GLU A 9 3.20 -9.70 36.46
C GLU A 9 3.78 -8.54 35.63
N CYS A 10 4.58 -8.84 34.60
CA CYS A 10 5.08 -7.83 33.67
C CYS A 10 3.93 -7.16 32.92
N TYR A 11 2.90 -7.89 32.51
CA TYR A 11 1.75 -7.33 31.82
C TYR A 11 0.96 -6.38 32.74
N GLU A 12 0.63 -6.83 33.96
CA GLU A 12 -0.10 -6.03 34.95
C GLU A 12 0.69 -4.78 35.35
N ARG A 13 2.00 -4.92 35.61
CA ARG A 13 2.88 -3.78 35.89
C ARG A 13 2.93 -2.81 34.73
N GLY A 14 3.00 -3.30 33.49
CA GLY A 14 2.92 -2.48 32.29
C GLY A 14 1.62 -1.67 32.22
N LEU A 15 0.48 -2.26 32.59
CA LEU A 15 -0.81 -1.55 32.64
C LEU A 15 -0.80 -0.42 33.68
N VAL A 16 -0.26 -0.67 34.87
CA VAL A 16 -0.13 0.35 35.93
C VAL A 16 0.78 1.48 35.47
N LEU A 17 1.95 1.17 34.92
CA LEU A 17 2.93 2.14 34.41
C LEU A 17 2.34 3.01 33.29
N LYS A 18 1.61 2.40 32.35
CA LYS A 18 0.89 3.14 31.30
C LYS A 18 -0.13 4.11 31.91
N ARG A 19 -0.87 3.69 32.93
CA ARG A 19 -1.91 4.51 33.57
C ARG A 19 -1.37 5.76 34.25
N ILE A 20 -0.15 5.67 34.79
CA ILE A 20 0.56 6.80 35.42
C ILE A 20 1.39 7.62 34.42
N GLY A 21 1.35 7.29 33.12
CA GLY A 21 2.02 8.04 32.05
C GLY A 21 3.47 7.63 31.78
N MET A 22 4.02 6.66 32.50
CA MET A 22 5.38 6.14 32.31
C MET A 22 5.45 5.17 31.12
N CYS A 23 5.33 5.74 29.91
CA CYS A 23 5.17 4.98 28.67
C CYS A 23 6.41 4.16 28.31
N HIS A 24 7.62 4.66 28.58
CA HIS A 24 8.86 3.95 28.25
C HIS A 24 9.03 2.67 29.08
N GLU A 25 8.86 2.77 30.39
CA GLU A 25 8.93 1.65 31.32
C GLU A 25 7.77 0.66 31.09
N ALA A 26 6.58 1.17 30.74
CA ALA A 26 5.46 0.33 30.36
C ALA A 26 5.80 -0.53 29.13
N ILE A 27 6.42 0.05 28.09
CA ILE A 27 6.83 -0.67 26.88
C ILE A 27 7.80 -1.80 27.23
N GLU A 28 8.80 -1.58 28.08
CA GLU A 28 9.75 -2.62 28.48
C GLU A 28 9.07 -3.77 29.23
N ASN A 29 8.11 -3.47 30.10
CA ASN A 29 7.32 -4.49 30.79
C ASN A 29 6.41 -5.27 29.81
N PHE A 30 5.77 -4.59 28.86
CA PHE A 30 4.99 -5.26 27.83
C PHE A 30 5.84 -6.10 26.88
N LYS A 31 7.08 -5.69 26.55
CA LYS A 31 8.01 -6.50 25.74
C LYS A 31 8.33 -7.82 26.45
N LYS A 32 8.54 -7.78 27.77
CA LYS A 32 8.74 -8.99 28.59
C LYS A 32 7.48 -9.86 28.63
N ALA A 33 6.30 -9.25 28.78
CA ALA A 33 5.02 -9.96 28.72
C ALA A 33 4.79 -10.63 27.34
N ALA A 34 5.21 -9.98 26.26
CA ALA A 34 5.04 -10.48 24.90
C ALA A 34 5.88 -11.72 24.56
N LEU A 35 6.83 -12.12 25.42
CA LEU A 35 7.54 -13.39 25.30
C LEU A 35 6.61 -14.59 25.47
N ASN A 36 5.48 -14.43 26.18
CA ASN A 36 4.44 -15.44 26.25
C ASN A 36 3.44 -15.22 25.09
N PRO A 37 3.25 -16.20 24.17
CA PRO A 37 2.31 -16.11 23.06
C PRO A 37 0.86 -15.76 23.46
N GLU A 38 0.44 -16.15 24.67
CA GLU A 38 -0.88 -15.84 25.20
C GLU A 38 -1.09 -14.33 25.41
N TYR A 39 -0.03 -13.63 25.84
CA TYR A 39 -0.05 -12.19 26.11
C TYR A 39 0.49 -11.36 24.95
N ALA A 40 1.23 -11.97 24.01
CA ALA A 40 1.90 -11.28 22.91
C ALA A 40 0.97 -10.33 22.14
N GLY A 41 -0.24 -10.78 21.78
CA GLY A 41 -1.23 -9.94 21.11
C GLY A 41 -1.58 -8.70 21.92
N ARG A 42 -2.10 -8.88 23.15
CA ARG A 42 -2.53 -7.78 24.03
C ARG A 42 -1.38 -6.86 24.42
N ALA A 43 -0.21 -7.41 24.74
CA ALA A 43 0.98 -6.65 25.08
C ALA A 43 1.41 -5.73 23.93
N HIS A 44 1.41 -6.23 22.68
CA HIS A 44 1.71 -5.41 21.52
C HIS A 44 0.69 -4.29 21.26
N VAL A 45 -0.60 -4.50 21.59
CA VAL A 45 -1.60 -3.41 21.57
C VAL A 45 -1.21 -2.31 22.54
N HIS A 46 -0.83 -2.64 23.77
CA HIS A 46 -0.46 -1.62 24.75
C HIS A 46 0.86 -0.92 24.40
N ILE A 47 1.84 -1.64 23.83
CA ILE A 47 3.06 -1.03 23.28
C ILE A 47 2.70 0.01 22.22
N ALA A 48 1.84 -0.36 21.26
CA ALA A 48 1.40 0.53 20.20
C ALA A 48 0.68 1.78 20.75
N LEU A 49 -0.18 1.61 21.77
CA LEU A 49 -0.86 2.73 22.42
C LEU A 49 0.12 3.66 23.15
N CYS A 50 1.16 3.13 23.79
CA CYS A 50 2.21 3.93 24.42
C CYS A 50 3.03 4.70 23.38
N LEU A 51 3.44 4.05 22.29
CA LEU A 51 4.16 4.69 21.17
C LEU A 51 3.33 5.79 20.51
N LYS A 52 2.03 5.56 20.33
CA LYS A 52 1.12 6.57 19.80
C LYS A 52 1.00 7.79 20.71
N ALA A 53 0.97 7.59 22.03
CA ALA A 53 0.96 8.68 23.00
C ALA A 53 2.26 9.49 23.00
N ASP A 54 3.37 8.84 22.70
CA ASP A 54 4.71 9.44 22.57
C ASP A 54 4.95 10.12 21.20
N GLY A 55 3.99 10.03 20.27
CA GLY A 55 4.09 10.61 18.92
C GLY A 55 4.78 9.72 17.88
N ASN A 56 5.31 8.57 18.29
CA ASN A 56 5.96 7.57 17.44
C ASN A 56 4.92 6.69 16.71
N GLN A 57 4.19 7.30 15.79
CA GLN A 57 3.01 6.72 15.15
C GLN A 57 3.36 5.60 14.16
N GLU A 58 4.50 5.69 13.47
CA GLU A 58 5.01 4.66 12.55
C GLU A 58 5.29 3.35 13.28
N GLU A 59 6.02 3.41 14.40
CA GLU A 59 6.31 2.25 15.24
C GLU A 59 5.03 1.71 15.88
N ALA A 60 4.07 2.58 16.22
CA ALA A 60 2.76 2.16 16.71
C ALA A 60 2.02 1.29 15.68
N VAL A 61 2.03 1.66 14.40
CA VAL A 61 1.43 0.84 13.33
C VAL A 61 2.12 -0.54 13.24
N VAL A 62 3.45 -0.58 13.33
CA VAL A 62 4.19 -1.86 13.33
C VAL A 62 3.79 -2.72 14.53
N ALA A 63 3.69 -2.13 15.73
CA ALA A 63 3.27 -2.84 16.94
C ALA A 63 1.83 -3.34 16.84
N PHE A 64 0.88 -2.56 16.30
CA PHE A 64 -0.49 -3.03 16.06
C PHE A 64 -0.55 -4.17 15.05
N ARG A 65 0.26 -4.13 13.97
CA ARG A 65 0.34 -5.25 13.00
C ARG A 65 0.89 -6.52 13.64
N LYS A 66 1.88 -6.41 14.53
CA LYS A 66 2.39 -7.54 15.33
C LYS A 66 1.29 -8.10 16.25
N ALA A 67 0.52 -7.23 16.91
CA ALA A 67 -0.63 -7.65 17.70
C ALA A 67 -1.62 -8.44 16.84
N PHE A 68 -2.03 -7.89 15.69
CA PHE A 68 -3.00 -8.51 14.78
C PHE A 68 -2.55 -9.88 14.24
N ALA A 69 -1.25 -10.10 14.06
CA ALA A 69 -0.69 -11.38 13.64
C ALA A 69 -0.74 -12.46 14.75
N SER A 70 -0.98 -12.07 16.01
CA SER A 70 -1.00 -13.00 17.13
C SER A 70 -2.27 -13.86 17.13
N PRO A 71 -2.16 -15.20 17.27
CA PRO A 71 -3.32 -16.10 17.24
C PRO A 71 -4.17 -16.08 18.52
N SER A 72 -3.64 -15.54 19.63
CA SER A 72 -4.29 -15.53 20.95
C SER A 72 -5.40 -14.49 21.12
N LEU A 73 -5.64 -13.66 20.09
CA LEU A 73 -6.64 -12.60 20.13
C LEU A 73 -8.02 -13.09 19.68
N SER A 74 -9.03 -12.71 20.46
CA SER A 74 -10.44 -12.84 20.11
C SER A 74 -10.81 -11.99 18.90
N SER A 75 -11.92 -12.33 18.24
CA SER A 75 -12.44 -11.55 17.11
C SER A 75 -12.78 -10.10 17.50
N GLU A 76 -13.23 -9.87 18.73
CA GLU A 76 -13.51 -8.53 19.24
C GLU A 76 -12.22 -7.70 19.40
N GLU A 77 -11.19 -8.26 20.03
CA GLU A 77 -9.89 -7.61 20.16
C GLU A 77 -9.27 -7.29 18.78
N ARG A 78 -9.42 -8.20 17.81
CA ARG A 78 -8.98 -7.98 16.43
C ARG A 78 -9.68 -6.78 15.78
N ARG A 79 -11.00 -6.63 15.98
CA ARG A 79 -11.76 -5.47 15.50
C ARG A 79 -11.27 -4.16 16.14
N HIS A 80 -11.03 -4.15 17.45
CA HIS A 80 -10.43 -2.99 18.13
C HIS A 80 -9.05 -2.63 17.55
N ILE A 81 -8.22 -3.62 17.24
CA ILE A 81 -6.90 -3.39 16.64
C ILE A 81 -7.02 -2.81 15.23
N LEU A 82 -7.90 -3.34 14.38
CA LEU A 82 -8.14 -2.78 13.04
C LEU A 82 -8.57 -1.31 13.12
N TYR A 83 -9.45 -0.98 14.06
CA TYR A 83 -9.87 0.39 14.31
C TYR A 83 -8.70 1.29 14.74
N HIS A 84 -7.85 0.82 15.66
CA HIS A 84 -6.67 1.56 16.08
C HIS A 84 -5.61 1.73 14.97
N ILE A 85 -5.43 0.72 14.11
CA ILE A 85 -4.58 0.81 12.92
C ILE A 85 -5.11 1.91 12.00
N GLY A 86 -6.41 1.88 11.67
CA GLY A 86 -7.05 2.92 10.85
C GLY A 86 -6.83 4.32 11.43
N GLN A 87 -7.13 4.53 12.70
CA GLN A 87 -6.95 5.84 13.35
C GLN A 87 -5.49 6.33 13.35
N THR A 88 -4.53 5.42 13.47
CA THR A 88 -3.11 5.77 13.50
C THR A 88 -2.59 6.06 12.09
N LEU A 89 -3.14 5.38 11.08
CA LEU A 89 -2.86 5.69 9.67
C LEU A 89 -3.50 7.00 9.23
N GLU A 90 -4.70 7.34 9.75
CA GLU A 90 -5.31 8.67 9.56
C GLU A 90 -4.39 9.78 10.07
N SER A 91 -3.84 9.65 11.28
CA SER A 91 -2.98 10.67 11.88
C SER A 91 -1.65 10.83 11.14
N LEU A 92 -1.19 9.77 10.47
CA LEU A 92 -0.03 9.78 9.57
C LEU A 92 -0.34 10.30 8.16
N GLY A 93 -1.59 10.64 7.84
CA GLY A 93 -2.00 11.04 6.49
C GLY A 93 -2.08 9.90 5.47
N ARG A 94 -1.92 8.64 5.91
CA ARG A 94 -1.95 7.43 5.06
C ARG A 94 -3.39 6.96 4.85
N TYR A 95 -4.21 7.81 4.25
CA TYR A 95 -5.66 7.63 4.14
C TYR A 95 -6.07 6.36 3.39
N ALA A 96 -5.33 5.99 2.35
CA ALA A 96 -5.56 4.77 1.57
C ALA A 96 -5.47 3.50 2.42
N GLU A 97 -4.40 3.35 3.20
CA GLU A 97 -4.24 2.21 4.11
C GLU A 97 -5.21 2.28 5.30
N SER A 98 -5.58 3.48 5.74
CA SER A 98 -6.62 3.65 6.75
C SER A 98 -7.98 3.13 6.26
N LEU A 99 -8.34 3.43 5.01
CA LEU A 99 -9.56 2.94 4.38
C LEU A 99 -9.53 1.41 4.22
N GLU A 100 -8.37 0.81 3.99
CA GLU A 100 -8.22 -0.64 4.02
C GLU A 100 -8.52 -1.24 5.39
N ALA A 101 -7.92 -0.69 6.44
CA ALA A 101 -8.14 -1.17 7.81
C ALA A 101 -9.61 -1.05 8.22
N TYR A 102 -10.25 0.08 7.93
CA TYR A 102 -11.66 0.28 8.21
C TYR A 102 -12.59 -0.53 7.30
N GLY A 103 -12.21 -0.74 6.04
CA GLY A 103 -12.97 -1.58 5.12
C GLY A 103 -13.02 -3.03 5.59
N LYS A 104 -11.89 -3.58 6.05
CA LYS A 104 -11.83 -4.90 6.69
C LYS A 104 -12.71 -4.94 7.94
N LEU A 105 -12.57 -3.95 8.83
CA LEU A 105 -13.37 -3.84 10.05
C LEU A 105 -14.87 -3.80 9.76
N ARG A 106 -15.32 -2.95 8.83
CA ARG A 106 -16.72 -2.81 8.44
C ARG A 106 -17.28 -4.09 7.84
N ASN A 107 -16.48 -4.85 7.08
CA ASN A 107 -16.92 -6.12 6.51
C ASN A 107 -17.12 -7.19 7.60
N GLU A 108 -16.36 -7.12 8.69
CA GLU A 108 -16.54 -8.00 9.86
C GLU A 108 -17.69 -7.54 10.76
N ASP A 109 -17.80 -6.24 11.01
CA ASP A 109 -18.79 -5.60 11.88
C ASP A 109 -19.11 -4.18 11.39
N PRO A 110 -20.21 -4.01 10.63
CA PRO A 110 -20.62 -2.71 10.09
C PRO A 110 -20.97 -1.66 11.14
N GLU A 111 -21.39 -2.09 12.33
CA GLU A 111 -21.85 -1.24 13.44
C GLU A 111 -20.74 -0.95 14.46
N PHE A 112 -19.51 -1.37 14.16
CA PHE A 112 -18.38 -1.15 15.06
C PHE A 112 -18.04 0.35 15.19
N ARG A 113 -18.45 0.94 16.32
CA ARG A 113 -18.20 2.35 16.66
C ARG A 113 -18.69 3.29 15.54
N ASP A 114 -17.83 4.17 15.05
CA ASP A 114 -18.09 5.15 14.00
C ASP A 114 -17.39 4.75 12.67
N VAL A 115 -17.07 3.47 12.46
CA VAL A 115 -16.28 3.02 11.28
C VAL A 115 -16.88 3.47 9.95
N THR A 116 -18.20 3.39 9.80
CA THR A 116 -18.90 3.84 8.59
C THR A 116 -18.79 5.36 8.40
N GLN A 117 -18.86 6.13 9.49
CA GLN A 117 -18.69 7.58 9.45
C GLN A 117 -17.24 7.98 9.14
N LYS A 118 -16.26 7.24 9.69
CA LYS A 118 -14.83 7.41 9.42
C LYS A 118 -14.52 7.20 7.94
N ILE A 119 -15.00 6.09 7.37
CA ILE A 119 -14.84 5.79 5.93
C ILE A 119 -15.45 6.92 5.10
N LYS A 120 -16.70 7.32 5.40
CA LYS A 120 -17.37 8.41 4.69
C LYS A 120 -16.55 9.69 4.75
N ARG A 121 -16.11 10.11 5.94
CA ARG A 121 -15.30 11.33 6.12
C ARG A 121 -14.00 11.28 5.33
N LEU A 122 -13.32 10.14 5.30
CA LEU A 122 -12.06 9.99 4.55
C LEU A 122 -12.29 10.08 3.04
N CYS A 123 -13.36 9.48 2.52
CA CYS A 123 -13.75 9.60 1.11
C CYS A 123 -14.16 11.05 0.75
N ASP A 124 -14.95 11.70 1.61
CA ASP A 124 -15.41 13.09 1.41
C ASP A 124 -14.27 14.12 1.61
N GLY A 125 -13.34 13.84 2.53
CA GLY A 125 -12.15 14.65 2.78
C GLY A 125 -11.17 14.62 1.62
N GLY A 126 -10.95 13.41 1.05
CA GLY A 126 -10.31 13.27 -0.25
C GLY A 126 -10.99 14.17 -1.28
N ARG A 127 -12.31 14.12 -1.43
CA ARG A 127 -13.04 14.97 -2.38
C ARG A 127 -12.82 16.48 -2.20
N ARG A 128 -12.63 17.00 -0.98
CA ARG A 128 -12.34 18.42 -0.75
C ARG A 128 -10.93 18.82 -1.14
N THR A 129 -9.92 17.99 -0.87
CA THR A 129 -8.57 18.18 -1.42
C THR A 129 -8.52 17.98 -2.94
N LEU A 130 -9.43 17.19 -3.49
CA LEU A 130 -9.55 16.86 -4.91
C LEU A 130 -10.53 17.80 -5.67
N SER A 131 -11.13 18.79 -4.98
CA SER A 131 -12.07 19.77 -5.54
C SER A 131 -11.43 20.75 -6.53
N GLU A 132 -10.11 20.66 -6.74
CA GLU A 132 -9.38 21.50 -7.68
C GLU A 132 -9.19 20.88 -9.07
N SER A 133 -9.55 19.61 -9.31
CA SER A 133 -9.76 19.06 -10.67
C SER A 133 -10.32 17.64 -10.67
N GLU A 134 -11.21 17.34 -11.62
CA GLU A 134 -11.77 16.02 -11.92
C GLU A 134 -10.69 14.94 -12.19
N THR A 135 -9.52 15.38 -12.65
CA THR A 135 -8.30 14.59 -12.89
C THR A 135 -7.71 13.99 -11.60
N SER A 136 -7.91 14.69 -10.48
CA SER A 136 -7.40 14.28 -9.17
C SER A 136 -8.18 13.08 -8.61
N TRP A 137 -9.49 13.01 -8.88
CA TRP A 137 -10.35 11.87 -8.53
C TRP A 137 -9.97 10.59 -9.29
N GLN A 138 -9.64 10.72 -10.57
CA GLN A 138 -9.21 9.59 -11.38
C GLN A 138 -7.81 9.11 -10.99
N SER A 139 -6.88 10.02 -10.70
CA SER A 139 -5.55 9.70 -10.18
C SER A 139 -5.62 8.97 -8.83
N TRP A 140 -6.45 9.48 -7.92
CA TRP A 140 -6.68 8.83 -6.63
C TRP A 140 -7.39 7.49 -6.77
N MET A 141 -8.37 7.35 -7.67
CA MET A 141 -8.98 6.06 -7.98
C MET A 141 -8.00 5.08 -8.63
N ASP A 142 -7.05 5.55 -9.45
CA ASP A 142 -5.97 4.72 -10.02
C ASP A 142 -4.91 4.32 -8.98
N GLU A 143 -4.71 5.11 -7.93
CA GLU A 143 -3.94 4.75 -6.75
C GLU A 143 -4.73 3.79 -5.86
N ALA A 144 -6.02 4.01 -5.69
CA ALA A 144 -6.91 3.10 -4.97
C ALA A 144 -7.11 1.75 -5.69
N ARG A 145 -6.98 1.73 -7.02
CA ARG A 145 -6.90 0.51 -7.84
C ARG A 145 -5.68 -0.35 -7.56
N THR A 146 -4.67 0.20 -6.91
CA THR A 146 -3.52 -0.57 -6.40
C THR A 146 -3.71 -1.07 -4.96
N LEU A 147 -4.77 -0.62 -4.28
CA LEU A 147 -5.15 -1.12 -2.95
C LEU A 147 -5.88 -2.45 -3.08
N THR A 148 -6.09 -3.14 -1.96
CA THR A 148 -6.75 -4.45 -1.98
C THR A 148 -8.16 -4.35 -2.58
N PRO A 149 -8.68 -5.43 -3.22
CA PRO A 149 -10.02 -5.44 -3.82
C PRO A 149 -11.12 -4.99 -2.85
N THR A 150 -10.89 -5.16 -1.55
CA THR A 150 -11.75 -4.69 -0.47
C THR A 150 -11.88 -3.17 -0.41
N VAL A 151 -10.78 -2.43 -0.61
CA VAL A 151 -10.81 -0.96 -0.68
C VAL A 151 -11.51 -0.50 -1.94
N LEU A 152 -11.25 -1.13 -3.08
CA LEU A 152 -11.95 -0.83 -4.32
C LEU A 152 -13.46 -1.03 -4.22
N ALA A 153 -13.90 -2.19 -3.69
CA ALA A 153 -15.31 -2.44 -3.46
C ALA A 153 -15.92 -1.45 -2.46
N LEU A 154 -15.16 -1.01 -1.45
CA LEU A 154 -15.59 0.02 -0.50
C LEU A 154 -15.81 1.38 -1.20
N LEU A 155 -14.91 1.75 -2.10
CA LEU A 155 -15.00 2.99 -2.87
C LEU A 155 -16.14 2.96 -3.89
N GLU A 156 -16.36 1.82 -4.55
CA GLU A 156 -17.50 1.62 -5.45
C GLU A 156 -18.83 1.65 -4.70
N GLN A 157 -18.93 0.98 -3.54
CA GLN A 157 -20.11 1.01 -2.69
C GLN A 157 -20.40 2.40 -2.12
N THR A 158 -19.36 3.16 -1.74
CA THR A 158 -19.53 4.55 -1.30
C THR A 158 -19.89 5.47 -2.46
N GLY A 159 -19.41 5.22 -3.68
CA GLY A 159 -19.86 5.89 -4.90
C GLY A 159 -21.37 5.68 -5.17
N GLN A 160 -21.87 4.45 -5.01
CA GLN A 160 -23.30 4.13 -5.11
C GLN A 160 -24.12 4.69 -3.94
N TRP A 161 -23.56 4.73 -2.72
CA TRP A 161 -24.18 5.34 -1.55
C TRP A 161 -24.31 6.87 -1.71
N LEU A 162 -23.29 7.52 -2.27
CA LEU A 162 -23.29 8.94 -2.63
C LEU A 162 -24.27 9.25 -3.76
N GLY A 163 -24.42 8.35 -4.75
CA GLY A 163 -25.46 8.46 -5.79
C GLY A 163 -26.88 8.49 -5.22
N ARG A 164 -27.17 7.61 -4.26
CA ARG A 164 -28.47 7.58 -3.54
C ARG A 164 -28.68 8.76 -2.59
N GLN A 165 -27.63 9.27 -1.95
CA GLN A 165 -27.69 10.46 -1.09
C GLN A 165 -27.83 11.76 -1.89
N ALA A 166 -27.22 11.84 -3.08
CA ALA A 166 -27.42 12.95 -4.00
C ALA A 166 -28.88 13.01 -4.47
N GLU A 167 -29.56 11.87 -4.66
CA GLU A 167 -31.00 11.83 -4.94
C GLU A 167 -31.87 12.22 -3.73
N THR A 168 -31.43 11.95 -2.50
CA THR A 168 -32.13 12.42 -1.28
C THR A 168 -31.87 13.90 -0.99
N LEU A 169 -30.78 14.47 -1.50
CA LEU A 169 -30.48 15.90 -1.46
C LEU A 169 -31.07 16.68 -2.66
N LYS A 170 -31.69 16.01 -3.65
CA LYS A 170 -32.49 16.61 -4.73
C LYS A 170 -33.90 17.05 -4.26
N GLY A 171 -34.00 17.57 -3.03
CA GLY A 171 -35.20 18.24 -2.52
C GLY A 171 -35.28 19.73 -2.90
N HIS A 172 -34.21 20.32 -3.43
CA HIS A 172 -34.21 21.74 -3.83
C HIS A 172 -33.67 21.91 -5.24
N ARG A 173 -34.63 21.99 -6.17
CA ARG A 173 -34.75 22.77 -7.43
C ARG A 173 -33.47 23.03 -8.26
N TRP A 174 -33.69 23.07 -9.59
CA TRP A 174 -32.75 23.34 -10.71
C TRP A 174 -32.17 22.04 -11.31
N PHE A 175 -32.50 21.63 -12.55
CA PHE A 175 -32.63 22.39 -13.80
C PHE A 175 -33.87 21.99 -14.62
N GLU A 176 -34.67 22.99 -14.99
CA GLU A 176 -35.56 22.98 -16.16
C GLU A 176 -35.00 24.00 -17.17
N LYS A 177 -35.28 23.78 -18.46
CA LYS A 177 -34.77 24.44 -19.69
C LYS A 177 -33.41 23.91 -20.13
N GLY A 178 -33.20 23.45 -21.36
CA GLY A 178 -33.95 23.35 -22.61
C GLY A 178 -32.92 22.77 -23.61
N ASN A 179 -33.23 21.89 -24.54
CA ASN A 179 -33.93 22.23 -25.75
C ASN A 179 -34.33 20.93 -26.49
N SER A 180 -35.55 20.95 -26.99
CA SER A 180 -36.22 19.94 -27.81
C SER A 180 -35.79 20.02 -29.27
N ALA A 181 -35.57 18.87 -29.92
CA ALA A 181 -35.98 18.61 -31.30
C ALA A 181 -35.99 17.08 -31.54
N SER A 182 -37.16 16.56 -31.90
CA SER A 182 -37.47 15.13 -32.07
C SER A 182 -37.39 14.71 -33.57
N PRO A 183 -37.91 13.55 -34.02
CA PRO A 183 -37.11 12.51 -34.70
C PRO A 183 -37.55 12.23 -36.16
N ASP A 184 -36.77 11.48 -36.96
CA ASP A 184 -37.37 10.56 -37.96
C ASP A 184 -36.42 9.53 -38.62
N ARG A 185 -37.03 8.34 -38.85
CA ARG A 185 -36.87 7.34 -39.94
C ARG A 185 -35.55 6.57 -40.26
N GLY A 186 -35.56 5.28 -39.92
CA GLY A 186 -35.73 4.14 -40.88
C GLY A 186 -34.54 3.60 -41.70
N GLY A 187 -34.34 2.27 -41.68
CA GLY A 187 -33.84 1.50 -42.85
C GLY A 187 -32.65 0.52 -42.66
N GLN A 188 -32.97 -0.77 -42.51
CA GLN A 188 -32.40 -1.97 -43.19
C GLN A 188 -30.88 -2.28 -43.25
N ASP A 189 -30.54 -3.43 -42.65
CA ASP A 189 -29.49 -4.45 -43.01
C ASP A 189 -29.56 -4.84 -44.52
N PRO A 190 -28.58 -5.56 -45.20
CA PRO A 190 -27.65 -6.59 -44.67
C PRO A 190 -26.27 -6.75 -45.43
N TYR A 191 -25.34 -7.56 -44.91
CA TYR A 191 -24.57 -8.56 -45.70
C TYR A 191 -23.91 -9.63 -44.79
N SER A 192 -24.33 -10.87 -45.01
CA SER A 192 -23.83 -12.16 -44.51
C SER A 192 -22.62 -12.64 -45.34
N ILE A 193 -21.74 -13.56 -44.92
CA ILE A 193 -21.80 -15.05 -44.98
C ILE A 193 -20.40 -15.54 -44.50
N ALA A 194 -20.28 -16.27 -43.38
CA ALA A 194 -20.17 -17.73 -43.20
C ALA A 194 -18.82 -18.43 -43.51
N MET A 195 -18.31 -19.17 -42.49
CA MET A 195 -17.89 -20.60 -42.51
C MET A 195 -16.55 -20.92 -41.79
N ALA A 196 -16.71 -21.60 -40.64
CA ALA A 196 -16.09 -22.87 -40.24
C ALA A 196 -14.54 -23.06 -40.26
N LYS A 197 -13.96 -23.38 -39.10
CA LYS A 197 -13.61 -24.77 -38.69
C LYS A 197 -12.90 -24.83 -37.33
N ARG A 198 -12.99 -26.03 -36.75
CA ARG A 198 -12.74 -26.49 -35.38
C ARG A 198 -11.26 -26.49 -34.93
N ARG A 199 -11.15 -26.48 -33.59
CA ARG A 199 -10.17 -27.21 -32.73
C ARG A 199 -8.68 -26.86 -32.89
N ASN A 200 -8.06 -26.39 -31.82
CA ASN A 200 -7.36 -27.31 -30.90
C ASN A 200 -7.08 -26.67 -29.54
N GLN A 201 -7.15 -27.49 -28.49
CA GLN A 201 -6.70 -27.19 -27.14
C GLN A 201 -5.17 -27.18 -27.11
N SER A 202 -4.56 -26.24 -26.38
CA SER A 202 -3.57 -26.51 -25.30
C SER A 202 -2.75 -25.27 -24.92
N ALA A 203 -2.50 -25.17 -23.61
CA ALA A 203 -1.38 -24.47 -22.98
C ALA A 203 -1.33 -22.93 -23.05
N GLY A 204 -2.28 -22.26 -22.41
CA GLY A 204 -2.11 -20.87 -21.97
C GLY A 204 -1.25 -20.81 -20.70
N ARG A 205 0.07 -20.69 -20.84
CA ARG A 205 0.94 -20.22 -19.76
C ARG A 205 0.49 -18.83 -19.33
N ASP A 206 0.33 -18.70 -18.02
CA ASP A 206 0.11 -17.50 -17.23
C ASP A 206 0.67 -16.22 -17.90
N ARG A 207 -0.21 -15.44 -18.52
CA ARG A 207 0.11 -14.08 -18.97
C ARG A 207 0.07 -13.18 -17.75
N MET A 208 1.21 -13.07 -17.08
CA MET A 208 1.47 -12.05 -16.07
C MET A 208 1.23 -10.66 -16.72
N VAL A 209 0.07 -10.07 -16.43
CA VAL A 209 -0.33 -8.77 -16.95
C VAL A 209 0.68 -7.74 -16.46
N ASN A 210 1.34 -7.08 -17.41
CA ASN A 210 2.40 -6.13 -17.16
C ASN A 210 1.83 -4.77 -16.71
N THR A 211 1.51 -4.62 -15.43
CA THR A 211 0.97 -3.40 -14.79
C THR A 211 2.04 -2.33 -14.53
N ARG A 212 2.91 -2.05 -15.51
CA ARG A 212 4.00 -1.06 -15.32
C ARG A 212 3.51 0.36 -15.61
N ARG A 213 3.55 1.23 -14.59
CA ARG A 213 3.21 2.67 -14.67
C ARG A 213 4.18 3.51 -15.54
N HIS A 214 5.38 3.01 -15.82
CA HIS A 214 6.37 3.71 -16.66
C HIS A 214 7.00 2.76 -17.67
N ALA A 215 7.19 3.24 -18.91
CA ALA A 215 7.92 2.52 -19.94
C ALA A 215 9.36 2.29 -19.46
N ARG A 216 9.83 1.04 -19.55
CA ARG A 216 11.21 0.69 -19.19
C ARG A 216 12.09 0.87 -20.41
N VAL A 217 13.15 1.64 -20.24
CA VAL A 217 14.10 1.91 -21.29
C VAL A 217 15.21 0.87 -21.19
N PRO A 218 15.51 0.13 -22.27
CA PRO A 218 16.48 -0.96 -22.24
C PRO A 218 17.91 -0.40 -22.12
N VAL A 219 18.35 -0.16 -20.89
CA VAL A 219 19.73 0.22 -20.57
C VAL A 219 20.57 -1.02 -20.23
N ARG A 220 21.90 -0.89 -20.30
CA ARG A 220 22.85 -1.82 -19.66
C ARG A 220 23.90 -1.00 -18.93
N LEU A 221 23.80 -0.91 -17.61
CA LEU A 221 24.67 -0.09 -16.77
C LEU A 221 25.35 -0.94 -15.72
N ARG A 222 26.67 -0.79 -15.55
CA ARG A 222 27.38 -1.42 -14.44
C ARG A 222 26.84 -0.83 -13.15
N SER A 223 26.55 -1.69 -12.18
CA SER A 223 25.98 -1.28 -10.91
C SER A 223 26.56 -2.09 -9.76
N GLN A 224 26.64 -1.48 -8.59
CA GLN A 224 26.99 -2.14 -7.34
C GLN A 224 25.81 -2.00 -6.39
N PHE A 225 25.57 -3.00 -5.55
CA PHE A 225 24.54 -2.94 -4.53
C PHE A 225 25.05 -3.50 -3.20
N SER A 226 24.50 -2.97 -2.12
CA SER A 226 24.77 -3.42 -0.76
C SER A 226 23.52 -3.30 0.09
N ALA A 227 23.22 -4.30 0.91
CA ALA A 227 22.15 -4.22 1.90
C ALA A 227 22.66 -3.56 3.18
N ASP A 228 21.90 -2.62 3.74
CA ASP A 228 22.22 -2.05 5.05
C ASP A 228 21.91 -3.08 6.14
N GLY A 229 22.88 -3.31 7.04
CA GLY A 229 22.74 -4.24 8.18
C GLY A 229 22.83 -5.73 7.83
N ARG A 230 23.16 -6.10 6.58
CA ARG A 230 23.45 -7.48 6.17
C ARG A 230 24.71 -7.49 5.30
N THR A 231 25.61 -8.45 5.49
CA THR A 231 26.82 -8.66 4.67
C THR A 231 26.47 -9.22 3.29
N VAL A 232 25.51 -8.59 2.60
CA VAL A 232 25.03 -8.98 1.27
C VAL A 232 25.25 -7.79 0.35
N GLY A 233 26.25 -7.90 -0.52
CA GLY A 233 26.59 -6.89 -1.50
C GLY A 233 27.32 -7.53 -2.67
N GLY A 234 27.18 -6.94 -3.84
CA GLY A 234 27.69 -7.50 -5.08
C GLY A 234 27.69 -6.51 -6.22
N GLU A 235 28.34 -6.91 -7.31
CA GLU A 235 28.22 -6.21 -8.58
C GLU A 235 27.11 -6.83 -9.43
N GLY A 236 26.49 -6.03 -10.26
CA GLY A 236 25.46 -6.47 -11.19
C GLY A 236 25.33 -5.56 -12.40
N GLU A 237 24.57 -6.02 -13.37
CA GLU A 237 24.21 -5.24 -14.54
C GLU A 237 22.75 -4.78 -14.40
N LEU A 238 22.56 -3.47 -14.38
CA LEU A 238 21.23 -2.87 -14.37
C LEU A 238 20.67 -2.84 -15.79
N ARG A 239 19.44 -3.33 -15.90
CA ARG A 239 18.65 -3.42 -17.14
C ARG A 239 17.26 -2.84 -16.94
N ASP A 240 16.60 -2.51 -18.05
CA ASP A 240 15.21 -2.08 -18.09
C ASP A 240 14.88 -1.00 -17.04
N LEU A 241 15.55 0.15 -17.15
CA LEU A 241 15.46 1.25 -16.19
C LEU A 241 14.16 2.04 -16.39
N SER A 242 13.59 2.46 -15.28
CA SER A 242 12.49 3.42 -15.20
C SER A 242 12.77 4.38 -14.03
N PRO A 243 12.05 5.52 -13.94
CA PRO A 243 12.22 6.45 -12.82
C PRO A 243 12.06 5.82 -11.43
N TRP A 244 11.32 4.70 -11.33
CA TRP A 244 10.94 4.08 -10.05
C TRP A 244 11.44 2.66 -9.87
N GLY A 245 12.30 2.19 -10.76
CA GLY A 245 12.85 0.85 -10.61
C GLY A 245 13.62 0.36 -11.81
N CYS A 246 14.23 -0.79 -11.64
CA CYS A 246 15.00 -1.45 -12.68
C CYS A 246 14.92 -2.97 -12.53
N ARG A 247 15.51 -3.66 -13.50
CA ARG A 247 15.96 -5.05 -13.36
C ARG A 247 17.46 -5.04 -13.07
N MET A 248 17.91 -5.95 -12.23
CA MET A 248 19.33 -6.17 -11.94
C MET A 248 19.68 -7.62 -12.24
N THR A 249 20.81 -7.85 -12.89
CA THR A 249 21.36 -9.20 -13.11
C THR A 249 22.63 -9.34 -12.28
N SER A 250 22.70 -10.32 -11.38
CA SER A 250 23.87 -10.62 -10.54
C SER A 250 23.84 -12.08 -10.07
N THR A 251 25.02 -12.65 -9.85
CA THR A 251 25.18 -14.00 -9.28
C THR A 251 25.02 -14.01 -7.75
N VAL A 252 24.98 -12.84 -7.10
CA VAL A 252 24.81 -12.72 -5.64
C VAL A 252 23.34 -12.87 -5.28
N ALA A 253 23.04 -13.85 -4.42
CA ALA A 253 21.69 -14.09 -3.92
C ALA A 253 21.24 -12.98 -2.96
N VAL A 254 20.14 -12.31 -3.31
CA VAL A 254 19.49 -11.29 -2.49
C VAL A 254 18.08 -11.75 -2.12
N PRO A 255 17.59 -11.58 -0.88
CA PRO A 255 16.23 -12.01 -0.53
C PRO A 255 15.16 -11.01 -0.99
N ILE A 256 13.96 -11.51 -1.32
CA ILE A 256 12.79 -10.65 -1.63
C ILE A 256 12.47 -9.79 -0.40
N GLY A 257 12.18 -8.51 -0.63
CA GLY A 257 11.93 -7.52 0.42
C GLY A 257 13.18 -6.95 1.07
N ALA A 258 14.40 -7.36 0.65
CA ALA A 258 15.62 -6.67 1.05
C ALA A 258 15.61 -5.24 0.50
N ASP A 259 16.02 -4.29 1.33
CA ASP A 259 16.27 -2.91 0.91
C ASP A 259 17.77 -2.78 0.61
N LEU A 260 18.08 -2.40 -0.63
CA LEU A 260 19.45 -2.29 -1.13
C LEU A 260 19.78 -0.84 -1.40
N LYS A 261 21.00 -0.43 -1.04
CA LYS A 261 21.64 0.75 -1.57
C LYS A 261 22.28 0.39 -2.89
N CYS A 262 21.93 1.09 -3.97
CA CYS A 262 22.44 0.81 -5.31
C CYS A 262 23.27 1.99 -5.82
N ARG A 263 24.45 1.70 -6.36
CA ARG A 263 25.30 2.66 -7.04
C ARG A 263 25.35 2.32 -8.51
N ILE A 264 24.91 3.25 -9.36
CA ILE A 264 24.77 3.03 -10.80
C ILE A 264 25.84 3.86 -11.52
N PHE A 265 26.54 3.22 -12.44
CA PHE A 265 27.61 3.83 -13.22
C PHE A 265 27.11 4.06 -14.65
N PRO A 266 26.71 5.31 -15.00
CA PRO A 266 26.27 5.63 -16.36
C PRO A 266 27.40 5.44 -17.37
N LYS A 267 27.06 5.13 -18.63
CA LYS A 267 28.04 4.99 -19.72
C LYS A 267 28.48 6.40 -20.16
N GLY A 268 29.70 6.81 -19.81
CA GLY A 268 30.29 8.11 -20.15
C GLY A 268 31.02 8.76 -18.97
N ALA A 269 31.38 10.05 -19.09
CA ALA A 269 32.05 10.82 -18.03
C ALA A 269 31.11 11.31 -16.90
N GLY A 270 29.96 10.65 -16.71
CA GLY A 270 28.98 11.00 -15.69
C GLY A 270 29.40 10.49 -14.31
N SER A 271 29.17 11.29 -13.27
CA SER A 271 29.37 10.84 -11.89
C SER A 271 28.42 9.68 -11.54
N PRO A 272 28.88 8.63 -10.85
CA PRO A 272 27.99 7.57 -10.37
C PRO A 272 26.95 8.17 -9.43
N PHE A 273 25.68 7.82 -9.64
CA PHE A 273 24.61 8.23 -8.75
C PHE A 273 24.18 7.07 -7.86
N VAL A 274 23.64 7.43 -6.69
CA VAL A 274 23.34 6.50 -5.61
C VAL A 274 21.84 6.54 -5.34
N ILE A 275 21.25 5.35 -5.27
CA ILE A 275 19.88 5.11 -4.84
C ILE A 275 19.99 4.56 -3.42
N ASP A 276 19.52 5.33 -2.44
CA ASP A 276 19.69 5.02 -1.02
C ASP A 276 18.77 3.88 -0.55
N GLY A 277 17.64 3.65 -1.22
CA GLY A 277 16.72 2.55 -0.93
C GLY A 277 16.11 2.00 -2.20
N ALA A 278 16.40 0.72 -2.47
CA ALA A 278 15.85 -0.05 -3.57
C ALA A 278 15.40 -1.42 -3.05
N THR A 279 14.09 -1.63 -2.97
CA THR A 279 13.51 -2.86 -2.43
C THR A 279 13.41 -3.94 -3.51
N VAL A 280 13.91 -5.14 -3.21
CA VAL A 280 13.78 -6.33 -4.07
C VAL A 280 12.32 -6.79 -4.12
N ARG A 281 11.70 -6.76 -5.30
CA ARG A 281 10.28 -7.11 -5.50
C ARG A 281 10.05 -8.52 -6.03
N TRP A 282 10.98 -9.03 -6.82
CA TRP A 282 10.93 -10.38 -7.37
C TRP A 282 12.35 -10.87 -7.68
N ILE A 283 12.54 -12.19 -7.71
CA ILE A 283 13.79 -12.84 -8.11
C ILE A 283 13.44 -13.92 -9.13
N SER A 284 14.27 -14.06 -10.16
CA SER A 284 14.20 -15.11 -11.16
C SER A 284 15.61 -15.50 -11.59
N ARG A 285 16.09 -16.68 -11.16
CA ARG A 285 17.46 -17.16 -11.42
C ARG A 285 18.50 -16.13 -10.93
N GLU A 286 19.25 -15.52 -11.86
CA GLU A 286 20.29 -14.51 -11.61
C GLU A 286 19.78 -13.08 -11.82
N GLU A 287 18.47 -12.90 -11.97
CA GLU A 287 17.84 -11.60 -12.14
C GLU A 287 16.92 -11.28 -10.96
N PHE A 288 16.85 -10.02 -10.61
CA PHE A 288 15.87 -9.53 -9.64
C PHE A 288 15.37 -8.14 -10.01
N GLY A 289 14.14 -7.85 -9.58
CA GLY A 289 13.50 -6.56 -9.80
C GLY A 289 13.67 -5.66 -8.58
N LEU A 290 14.11 -4.43 -8.82
CA LEU A 290 14.23 -3.40 -7.80
C LEU A 290 13.15 -2.34 -7.99
N ALA A 291 12.49 -1.97 -6.90
CA ALA A 291 11.66 -0.77 -6.82
C ALA A 291 12.42 0.27 -6.00
N PHE A 292 12.60 1.47 -6.55
CA PHE A 292 13.26 2.55 -5.85
C PHE A 292 12.29 3.15 -4.83
N THR A 293 12.68 3.10 -3.55
CA THR A 293 11.88 3.50 -2.40
C THR A 293 12.42 4.76 -1.74
N LYS A 294 13.75 4.99 -1.83
CA LYS A 294 14.41 6.18 -1.31
C LYS A 294 15.49 6.66 -2.29
N MET A 295 15.36 7.89 -2.76
CA MET A 295 16.29 8.50 -3.69
C MET A 295 16.27 10.02 -3.55
N HIS A 296 17.43 10.65 -3.74
CA HIS A 296 17.53 12.10 -3.72
C HIS A 296 16.85 12.70 -4.97
N PRO A 297 16.13 13.84 -4.88
CA PRO A 297 15.42 14.43 -6.02
C PRO A 297 16.30 14.68 -7.26
N GLY A 298 17.57 15.08 -7.05
CA GLY A 298 18.54 15.25 -8.15
C GLY A 298 18.89 13.94 -8.87
N VAL A 299 18.88 12.81 -8.17
CA VAL A 299 19.12 11.48 -8.78
C VAL A 299 17.90 11.05 -9.59
N GLN A 300 16.68 11.39 -9.14
CA GLN A 300 15.46 11.12 -9.90
C GLN A 300 15.47 11.82 -11.26
N GLN A 301 15.80 13.12 -11.28
CA GLN A 301 15.94 13.88 -12.53
C GLN A 301 17.00 13.29 -13.46
N GLN A 302 18.14 12.83 -12.93
CA GLN A 302 19.17 12.16 -13.74
C GLN A 302 18.67 10.86 -14.36
N ILE A 303 17.89 10.05 -13.63
CA ILE A 303 17.29 8.83 -14.16
C ILE A 303 16.24 9.14 -15.22
N GLU A 304 15.40 10.16 -15.00
CA GLU A 304 14.41 10.61 -15.98
C GLU A 304 15.08 11.10 -17.28
N GLN A 305 16.17 11.87 -17.16
CA GLN A 305 16.99 12.29 -18.30
C GLN A 305 17.59 11.10 -19.04
N LEU A 306 18.19 10.13 -18.33
CA LEU A 306 18.74 8.90 -18.94
C LEU A 306 17.67 8.07 -19.65
N CYS A 307 16.47 7.97 -19.07
CA CYS A 307 15.34 7.31 -19.71
C CYS A 307 14.91 8.07 -20.98
N SER A 308 14.81 9.40 -20.93
CA SER A 308 14.43 10.20 -22.10
C SER A 308 15.46 10.15 -23.23
N ALA A 309 16.76 10.18 -22.91
CA ALA A 309 17.86 10.18 -23.88
C ALA A 309 18.02 8.85 -24.63
N GLN A 310 17.52 7.75 -24.07
CA GLN A 310 17.53 6.43 -24.71
C GLN A 310 16.17 6.03 -25.33
N ALA A 311 15.13 6.84 -25.13
CA ALA A 311 13.83 6.67 -25.78
C ALA A 311 13.70 7.47 -27.10
N ALA A 312 14.64 8.39 -27.35
CA ALA A 312 14.82 9.13 -28.61
C ALA A 312 15.74 8.37 -29.57
#